data_AF-X0VS38-F1
#
_entry.id   AF-X0VS38-F1
#
_cell.length_a   1.000
_cell.length_b   1.000
_cell.length_c   1.000
_cell.angle_alpha   90.00
_cell.angle_beta   90.00
_cell.angle_gamma   90.00
#
_symmetry.space_group_name_H-M   'P 1'
#
loop_
_entity.id
_entity.type
_entity.pdbx_description
1 polymer ?
#
loop_
_entity_poly.entity_id
_entity_poly.type
_entity_poly.pdbx_seq_one_letter_code
_entity_poly.pdbx_strand_id
1 'polypeptide(L)'
;MSRKLKNIMALRKEDRGVELKKYLISLGGTTTRSLNAETGRTVEDIIVSRIIKLERAHREEKLWIIALLSAIAIILSALAAWFAVIK
;
A
#
# COMPACT_ATOMS: atom_id res chain seq x y z
N MET A 1 -5.58 -8.49 4.63
CA MET A 1 -4.98 -7.76 5.77
C MET A 1 -3.58 -8.30 5.99
N SER A 2 -2.55 -7.46 6.07
CA SER A 2 -1.19 -7.93 6.34
C SER A 2 -1.08 -8.66 7.68
N ARG A 3 -0.15 -9.63 7.76
CA ARG A 3 0.19 -10.32 9.03
C ARG A 3 0.57 -9.33 10.12
N LYS A 4 1.26 -8.25 9.75
CA LYS A 4 1.71 -7.20 10.68
C LYS A 4 0.54 -6.45 11.30
N LEU A 5 -0.45 -6.04 10.50
CA LEU A 5 -1.67 -5.38 11.00
C LEU A 5 -2.52 -6.31 11.87
N LYS A 6 -2.57 -7.60 11.54
CA LYS A 6 -3.28 -8.62 12.34
C LYS A 6 -2.64 -8.79 13.73
N ASN A 7 -1.31 -8.76 13.81
CA ASN A 7 -0.59 -8.82 15.09
C ASN A 7 -0.85 -7.59 15.96
N ILE A 8 -0.84 -6.39 15.36
CA ILE A 8 -1.14 -5.13 16.06
C ILE A 8 -2.57 -5.16 16.63
N MET A 9 -3.53 -5.72 15.89
CA MET A 9 -4.93 -5.85 16.35
C MET A 9 -5.11 -6.79 17.54
N ALA A 10 -4.20 -7.75 17.73
CA ALA A 10 -4.23 -8.69 18.84
C ALA A 10 -3.65 -8.13 20.15
N LEU A 11 -3.02 -6.95 20.10
CA LEU A 11 -2.48 -6.28 21.28
C LEU A 11 -3.58 -5.70 22.18
N ARG A 12 -3.22 -5.43 23.44
CA ARG A 12 -4.08 -4.70 24.37
C ARG A 12 -4.37 -3.30 23.82
N LYS A 13 -5.55 -2.76 24.15
CA LYS A 13 -6.03 -1.44 23.68
C LYS A 13 -5.02 -0.31 23.90
N GLU A 14 -4.28 -0.37 24.99
CA GLU A 14 -3.31 0.64 25.42
C GLU A 14 -2.12 0.72 24.43
N ASP A 15 -1.58 -0.43 24.03
CA ASP A 15 -0.44 -0.52 23.11
C ASP A 15 -0.84 -0.42 21.64
N ARG A 16 -2.06 -0.88 21.32
CA ARG A 16 -2.58 -0.97 19.96
C ARG A 16 -2.61 0.39 19.24
N GLY A 17 -3.05 1.44 19.93
CA GLY A 17 -3.12 2.78 19.34
C GLY A 17 -1.74 3.34 18.95
N VAL A 18 -0.72 3.06 19.76
CA VAL A 18 0.67 3.52 19.52
C VAL A 18 1.30 2.73 18.38
N GLU A 19 1.12 1.40 18.36
CA GLU A 19 1.62 0.56 17.28
C GLU A 19 0.94 0.85 15.94
N LEU A 20 -0.37 1.08 15.92
CA LEU A 20 -1.09 1.46 14.69
C LEU A 20 -0.54 2.75 14.09
N LYS A 21 -0.26 3.76 14.93
CA LYS A 21 0.36 5.02 14.49
C LYS A 21 1.77 4.79 13.94
N LYS A 22 2.62 4.04 14.65
CA LYS A 22 3.96 3.68 14.16
C LYS A 22 3.89 2.95 12.82
N TYR A 23 2.95 2.02 12.68
CA TYR A 23 2.80 1.25 11.46
C TYR A 23 2.30 2.11 10.28
N LEU A 24 1.33 3.01 10.53
CA LEU A 24 0.87 3.97 9.53
C LEU A 24 2.01 4.86 9.03
N ILE A 25 2.84 5.38 9.93
CA ILE A 25 4.01 6.22 9.59
C ILE A 25 5.01 5.40 8.75
N SER A 26 5.26 4.13 9.11
CA SER A 26 6.17 3.26 8.36
C SER A 26 5.70 2.98 6.91
N LEU A 27 4.40 3.10 6.64
CA LEU A 27 3.81 2.98 5.31
C LEU A 27 3.75 4.33 4.56
N GLY A 28 4.31 5.40 5.12
CA GLY A 28 4.27 6.75 4.54
C GLY A 28 2.95 7.50 4.76
N GLY A 29 2.06 7.00 5.62
CA GLY A 29 0.80 7.65 5.94
C GLY A 29 0.93 8.76 6.99
N THR A 30 0.15 9.83 6.85
CA THR A 30 0.11 10.93 7.82
C THR A 30 -0.97 10.72 8.89
N THR A 31 -0.67 11.08 10.13
CA THR A 31 -1.60 11.10 11.27
C THR A 31 -2.41 12.40 11.38
N THR A 32 -2.12 13.41 10.55
CA THR A 32 -2.58 14.81 10.70
C THR A 32 -4.10 15.02 10.62
N ARG A 33 -4.88 14.06 10.12
CA ARG A 33 -6.35 14.21 9.95
C ARG A 33 -7.19 13.57 11.07
N SER A 34 -6.57 13.01 12.11
CA SER A 34 -7.29 12.24 13.15
C SER A 34 -7.78 13.08 14.34
N LEU A 35 -7.91 14.40 14.18
CA LEU A 35 -8.44 15.30 15.21
C LEU A 35 -9.98 15.23 15.22
N ASN A 36 -10.53 14.13 15.76
CA ASN A 36 -11.88 14.10 16.32
C ASN A 36 -11.79 13.26 17.60
N ALA A 37 -11.50 13.94 18.70
CA ALA A 37 -11.12 13.35 19.98
C ALA A 37 -12.30 12.79 20.80
N GLU A 38 -13.53 12.85 20.29
CA GLU A 38 -14.73 12.49 21.09
C GLU A 38 -14.99 10.98 21.18
N THR A 39 -14.33 10.13 20.40
CA THR A 39 -14.59 8.68 20.47
C THR A 39 -13.37 7.88 20.01
N GLY A 40 -12.47 7.52 20.92
CA GLY A 40 -11.21 6.80 20.59
C GLY A 40 -11.37 5.50 19.76
N ARG A 41 -12.59 4.94 19.67
CA ARG A 41 -12.92 3.82 18.77
C ARG A 41 -12.93 4.21 17.28
N THR A 42 -13.48 5.36 16.93
CA THR A 42 -13.57 5.77 15.51
C THR A 42 -12.19 6.11 14.93
N VAL A 43 -11.29 6.62 15.77
CA VAL A 43 -9.89 6.91 15.39
C VAL A 43 -9.13 5.65 15.03
N GLU A 44 -9.26 4.56 15.80
CA GLU A 44 -8.62 3.28 15.48
C GLU A 44 -9.11 2.73 14.13
N ASP A 45 -10.42 2.67 13.91
CA ASP A 45 -11.00 2.17 12.65
C ASP A 45 -10.57 2.98 11.42
N ILE A 46 -10.44 4.31 11.57
CA ILE A 46 -9.94 5.19 10.50
C ILE A 46 -8.48 4.88 10.19
N ILE A 47 -7.62 4.73 11.21
CA ILE A 47 -6.20 4.42 11.01
C ILE A 47 -6.05 3.06 10.32
N VAL A 48 -6.81 2.06 10.76
CA VAL A 48 -6.79 0.71 10.18
C VAL A 48 -7.22 0.72 8.72
N SER A 49 -8.34 1.38 8.42
CA SER A 49 -8.82 1.52 7.04
C SER A 49 -7.78 2.20 6.15
N ARG A 50 -7.04 3.18 6.69
CA ARG A 50 -5.98 3.89 5.96
C ARG A 50 -4.76 3.01 5.70
N ILE A 51 -4.34 2.24 6.70
CA ILE A 51 -3.26 1.24 6.56
C ILE A 51 -3.62 0.22 5.48
N ILE A 52 -4.85 -0.31 5.48
CA ILE A 52 -5.30 -1.27 4.48
C ILE A 52 -5.26 -0.68 3.07
N LYS A 53 -5.69 0.59 2.91
CA LYS A 53 -5.62 1.29 1.62
C LYS A 53 -4.17 1.48 1.14
N LEU A 54 -3.27 1.89 2.02
CA LEU A 54 -1.85 2.08 1.69
C LEU A 54 -1.18 0.75 1.33
N GLU A 55 -1.46 -0.32 2.07
CA GLU A 55 -0.98 -1.67 1.76
C GLU A 55 -1.44 -2.15 0.38
N ARG A 56 -2.68 -1.87 0.02
CA ARG A 56 -3.21 -2.22 -1.30
C ARG A 56 -2.53 -1.38 -2.39
N ALA A 57 -2.44 -0.07 -2.20
CA ALA A 57 -1.81 0.84 -3.15
C ALA A 57 -0.35 0.44 -3.44
N HIS A 58 0.42 0.08 -2.42
CA HIS A 58 1.82 -0.32 -2.61
C HIS A 58 1.99 -1.66 -3.33
N ARG A 59 1.01 -2.57 -3.21
CA ARG A 59 1.00 -3.82 -4.00
C ARG A 59 0.63 -3.55 -5.45
N GLU A 60 -0.37 -2.70 -5.67
CA GLU A 60 -0.81 -2.32 -7.01
C GLU A 60 0.30 -1.57 -7.75
N GLU A 61 1.01 -0.64 -7.10
CA GLU A 61 2.16 0.08 -7.65
C GLU A 61 3.22 -0.87 -8.23
N LYS A 62 3.57 -1.93 -7.50
CA LYS A 62 4.53 -2.94 -7.98
C LYS A 62 4.02 -3.69 -9.20
N LEU A 63 2.72 -4.01 -9.24
CA LEU A 63 2.12 -4.65 -10.41
C LEU A 63 2.11 -3.71 -11.62
N TRP A 64 1.84 -2.43 -11.42
CA TRP A 64 1.89 -1.42 -12.47
C TRP A 64 3.29 -1.25 -13.06
N ILE A 65 4.34 -1.28 -12.24
CA ILE A 65 5.72 -1.23 -12.72
C ILE A 65 6.05 -2.44 -13.60
N ILE A 66 5.64 -3.64 -13.19
CA ILE A 66 5.85 -4.86 -13.98
C ILE A 66 5.06 -4.81 -15.29
N ALA A 67 3.81 -4.34 -15.24
CA ALA A 67 2.97 -4.16 -16.43
C ALA A 67 3.61 -3.17 -17.41
N LEU A 68 4.16 -2.06 -16.92
CA LEU A 68 4.84 -1.06 -17.72
C LEU A 68 6.10 -1.65 -18.40
N LEU A 69 6.93 -2.37 -17.65
CA LEU A 69 8.10 -3.04 -18.21
C LEU A 69 7.72 -4.08 -19.27
N SER A 70 6.64 -4.82 -19.04
CA SER A 70 6.12 -5.81 -20.00
C SER A 70 5.63 -5.14 -21.28
N ALA A 71 4.92 -4.01 -21.17
CA ALA A 71 4.47 -3.25 -22.33
C ALA A 71 5.64 -2.72 -23.17
N ILE A 72 6.70 -2.21 -22.52
CA ILE A 72 7.91 -1.76 -23.21
C ILE A 72 8.60 -2.93 -23.94
N ALA A 73 8.72 -4.09 -23.27
CA ALA A 73 9.32 -5.28 -23.87
C ALA A 73 8.56 -5.75 -25.12
N ILE A 74 7.23 -5.69 -25.10
CA ILE A 74 6.38 -6.04 -26.26
C ILE A 74 6.65 -5.10 -27.44
N ILE A 75 6.75 -3.79 -27.20
CA ILE A 75 7.04 -2.80 -28.26
C ILE A 75 8.41 -3.07 -28.89
N LEU A 76 9.43 -3.34 -28.06
CA LEU A 76 10.78 -3.67 -28.54
C LEU A 76 10.80 -4.97 -29.35
N SER A 77 10.08 -5.99 -28.89
CA SER A 77 9.96 -7.27 -29.60
C SER A 77 9.28 -7.11 -30.96
N ALA A 78 8.21 -6.31 -31.03
CA ALA A 78 7.52 -6.00 -32.28
C ALA A 78 8.42 -5.23 -33.26
N LEU A 79 9.19 -4.25 -32.78
CA LEU A 79 10.17 -3.52 -33.60
C LEU A 79 11.27 -4.44 -34.13
N ALA A 80 11.82 -5.31 -33.29
CA ALA A 80 12.84 -6.27 -33.70
C ALA A 80 12.33 -7.24 -34.78
N ALA A 81 11.11 -7.77 -34.59
CA ALA A 81 10.47 -8.64 -35.58
C ALA A 81 10.23 -7.90 -36.91
N TRP A 82 9.79 -6.66 -36.85
CA TRP A 82 9.59 -5.83 -38.04
C TRP A 82 10.89 -5.61 -38.83
N PHE A 83 11.98 -5.28 -38.14
CA PHE A 83 13.30 -5.14 -38.77
C PHE A 83 13.81 -6.45 -39.37
N ALA A 84 13.53 -7.59 -38.74
CA ALA A 84 13.93 -8.90 -39.24
C ALA A 84 13.14 -9.35 -40.49
N VAL A 85 11.94 -8.81 -40.71
CA VAL A 85 11.13 -9.12 -41.92
C VAL A 85 11.53 -8.25 -43.10
N ILE A 86 11.90 -6.99 -42.85
CA ILE A 86 12.26 -6.03 -43.91
C ILE A 86 13.70 -6.23 -44.40
N LYS A 87 14.59 -6.74 -43.55
CA LYS A 87 15.96 -7.06 -43.90
C LYS A 87 16.09 -8.50 -44.38
#